data_AF-D9XZM2-F1
#
_entry.id   AF-D9XZM2-F1
#
_cell.length_a   1.000
_cell.length_b   1.000
_cell.length_c   1.000
_cell.angle_alpha   90.00
_cell.angle_beta   90.00
_cell.angle_gamma   90.00
#
_symmetry.space_group_name_H-M   'P 1'
#
loop_
_entity.id
_entity.type
_entity.pdbx_description
1 polymer ?
#
loop_
_entity_poly.entity_id
_entity_poly.type
_entity_poly.pdbx_seq_one_letter_code
_entity_poly.pdbx_strand_id
1 'polypeptide(L)'
;MGLGDVEGATVPKLTLLAPPRHGGAVTTRTFIPVRCHTSIGVLGAASVAAGLRVPGGVGEGIAQLPGSGDRVRVEHPTGFLEVDVRVDPGSAVVRRTAVVRTARKIFDGTVFPRAAGTAPTPAQLPGGTRDSAAR
;
A
#
# COMPACT_ATOMS: atom_id res chain seq x y z
N MET A 1 -9.11 15.27 6.16
CA MET A 1 -7.64 15.11 6.30
C MET A 1 -6.85 16.39 6.04
N GLY A 2 -7.45 17.47 5.48
CA GLY A 2 -6.70 18.72 5.24
C GLY A 2 -5.66 18.62 4.12
N LEU A 3 -5.86 17.72 3.13
CA LEU A 3 -4.87 17.42 2.09
C LEU A 3 -4.98 18.29 0.83
N GLY A 4 -6.02 19.13 0.71
CA GLY A 4 -6.28 19.90 -0.51
C GLY A 4 -6.72 19.01 -1.68
N ASP A 5 -6.42 19.45 -2.91
CA ASP A 5 -6.63 18.68 -4.12
C ASP A 5 -5.56 17.59 -4.27
N VAL A 6 -6.02 16.36 -4.50
CA VAL A 6 -5.20 15.15 -4.53
C VAL A 6 -5.31 14.39 -5.85
N GLU A 7 -5.86 14.98 -6.92
CA GLU A 7 -6.06 14.30 -8.20
C GLU A 7 -4.77 13.66 -8.75
N GLY A 8 -3.66 14.40 -8.74
CA GLY A 8 -2.33 13.92 -9.16
C GLY A 8 -1.46 13.38 -8.00
N ALA A 9 -1.97 13.38 -6.77
CA ALA A 9 -1.18 13.03 -5.60
C ALA A 9 -1.15 11.51 -5.37
N THR A 10 -0.12 11.05 -4.66
CA THR A 10 -0.05 9.62 -4.27
C THR A 10 -0.78 9.33 -2.96
N VAL A 11 -1.45 10.31 -2.35
CA VAL A 11 -2.07 10.20 -1.03
C VAL A 11 -3.50 10.75 -1.05
N PRO A 12 -4.39 10.28 -0.16
CA PRO A 12 -4.18 9.21 0.81
C PRO A 12 -4.08 7.83 0.15
N LYS A 13 -3.54 6.85 0.88
CA LYS A 13 -3.68 5.45 0.48
C LYS A 13 -5.06 4.98 0.93
N LEU A 14 -5.78 4.25 0.10
CA LEU A 14 -7.09 3.70 0.46
C LEU A 14 -6.92 2.23 0.82
N THR A 15 -7.46 1.77 1.95
CA THR A 15 -7.39 0.35 2.32
C THR A 15 -8.78 -0.19 2.62
N LEU A 16 -9.19 -1.18 1.85
CA LEU A 16 -10.42 -1.94 2.07
C LEU A 16 -10.15 -3.05 3.08
N LEU A 17 -11.07 -3.24 4.03
CA LEU A 17 -10.99 -4.24 5.08
C LEU A 17 -12.04 -5.34 4.88
N ALA A 18 -11.69 -6.56 5.26
CA ALA A 18 -12.60 -7.69 5.37
C ALA A 18 -12.17 -8.59 6.54
N PRO A 19 -13.05 -9.48 7.05
CA PRO A 19 -12.65 -10.47 8.06
C PRO A 19 -11.40 -11.26 7.63
N PRO A 20 -10.51 -11.62 8.58
CA PRO A 20 -9.31 -12.40 8.28
C PRO A 20 -9.67 -13.80 7.75
N ARG A 21 -8.85 -14.36 6.87
CA ARG A 21 -9.06 -15.69 6.27
C ARG A 21 -7.95 -16.68 6.58
N HIS A 22 -6.80 -16.22 7.04
CA HIS A 22 -5.57 -16.99 7.20
C HIS A 22 -4.96 -16.83 8.60
N GLY A 23 -5.80 -16.59 9.61
CA GLY A 23 -5.39 -16.48 11.01
C GLY A 23 -4.69 -15.16 11.37
N GLY A 24 -4.79 -14.14 10.51
CA GLY A 24 -4.43 -12.78 10.86
C GLY A 24 -5.55 -12.05 11.59
N ALA A 25 -5.36 -10.75 11.80
CA ALA A 25 -6.33 -9.89 12.46
C ALA A 25 -7.36 -9.29 11.49
N VAL A 26 -6.97 -9.03 10.24
CA VAL A 26 -7.85 -8.46 9.21
C VAL A 26 -7.29 -8.76 7.82
N THR A 27 -8.16 -8.91 6.83
CA THR A 27 -7.79 -8.96 5.41
C THR A 27 -7.81 -7.57 4.80
N THR A 28 -6.76 -7.22 4.05
CA THR A 28 -6.66 -5.91 3.39
C THR A 28 -6.51 -5.99 1.87
N ARG A 29 -7.01 -4.95 1.20
CA ARG A 29 -6.62 -4.56 -0.16
C ARG A 29 -6.32 -3.07 -0.16
N THR A 30 -5.06 -2.69 -0.37
CA THR A 30 -4.62 -1.30 -0.33
C THR A 30 -4.39 -0.76 -1.75
N PHE A 31 -4.90 0.42 -2.03
CA PHE A 31 -4.69 1.15 -3.27
C PHE A 31 -3.75 2.33 -3.05
N ILE A 32 -2.90 2.61 -4.05
CA ILE A 32 -1.81 3.59 -3.96
C ILE A 32 -1.74 4.61 -5.13
N PRO A 33 -2.75 5.48 -5.34
CA PRO A 33 -4.13 5.43 -4.89
C PRO A 33 -5.07 4.81 -5.94
N VAL A 34 -4.63 4.66 -7.19
CA VAL A 34 -5.43 4.09 -8.31
C VAL A 34 -5.06 2.66 -8.67
N ARG A 35 -3.92 2.17 -8.20
CA ARG A 35 -3.45 0.80 -8.40
C ARG A 35 -3.57 0.02 -7.11
N CYS A 36 -4.15 -1.19 -7.16
CA CYS A 36 -4.09 -2.12 -6.04
C CYS A 36 -2.63 -2.57 -5.82
N HIS A 37 -2.17 -2.42 -4.59
CA HIS A 37 -0.89 -2.90 -4.14
C HIS A 37 -0.90 -4.44 -4.11
N THR A 38 0.20 -5.07 -4.55
CA THR A 38 0.31 -6.54 -4.61
C THR A 38 0.46 -7.19 -3.23
N SER A 39 0.91 -6.40 -2.26
CA SER A 39 0.97 -6.70 -0.81
C SER A 39 0.27 -5.55 -0.04
N ILE A 40 0.90 -4.99 0.99
CA ILE A 40 0.54 -3.74 1.66
C ILE A 40 1.82 -2.95 1.98
N GLY A 41 1.78 -1.61 1.88
CA GLY A 41 2.91 -0.77 2.27
C GLY A 41 3.10 -0.76 3.79
N VAL A 42 4.35 -0.64 4.27
CA VAL A 42 4.67 -0.66 5.71
C VAL A 42 3.83 0.34 6.51
N LEU A 43 3.78 1.59 6.08
CA LEU A 43 3.00 2.61 6.75
C LEU A 43 1.50 2.37 6.60
N GLY A 44 1.04 1.79 5.49
CA GLY A 44 -0.35 1.39 5.31
C GLY A 44 -0.77 0.34 6.33
N ALA A 45 0.04 -0.71 6.53
CA ALA A 45 -0.22 -1.73 7.53
C ALA A 45 -0.16 -1.17 8.95
N ALA A 46 0.80 -0.26 9.24
CA ALA A 46 0.87 0.40 10.53
C ALA A 46 -0.37 1.27 10.82
N SER A 47 -0.85 2.03 9.83
CA SER A 47 -2.09 2.80 9.95
C SER A 47 -3.31 1.91 10.15
N VAL A 48 -3.42 0.80 9.43
CA VAL A 48 -4.50 -0.18 9.65
C VAL A 48 -4.43 -0.74 11.07
N ALA A 49 -3.27 -1.26 11.48
CA ALA A 49 -3.09 -1.85 12.79
C ALA A 49 -3.42 -0.87 13.93
N ALA A 50 -2.99 0.39 13.81
CA ALA A 50 -3.35 1.45 14.75
C ALA A 50 -4.85 1.75 14.73
N GLY A 51 -5.44 1.89 13.53
CA GLY A 51 -6.87 2.20 13.36
C GLY A 51 -7.79 1.11 13.90
N LEU A 52 -7.40 -0.16 13.83
CA LEU A 52 -8.15 -1.26 14.43
C LEU A 52 -8.26 -1.16 15.97
N ARG A 53 -7.32 -0.46 16.62
CA ARG A 53 -7.32 -0.26 18.08
C ARG A 53 -8.16 0.93 18.52
N VAL A 54 -8.72 1.70 17.59
CA VAL A 54 -9.59 2.85 17.88
C VAL A 54 -11.05 2.36 17.94
N PRO A 55 -11.75 2.52 19.08
CA PRO A 55 -13.17 2.15 19.20
C PRO A 55 -14.06 2.91 18.21
N GLY A 56 -15.13 2.27 17.71
CA GLY A 56 -16.04 2.87 16.72
C GLY A 56 -15.50 2.91 15.29
N GLY A 57 -14.31 2.34 15.05
CA GLY A 57 -13.67 2.33 13.73
C GLY A 57 -14.29 1.32 12.77
N VAL A 58 -14.02 1.47 11.47
CA VAL A 58 -14.52 0.57 10.41
C VAL A 58 -14.04 -0.89 10.52
N GLY A 59 -13.05 -1.15 11.39
CA GLY A 59 -12.58 -2.49 11.70
C GLY A 59 -13.38 -3.21 12.79
N GLU A 60 -14.26 -2.48 13.50
CA GLU A 60 -15.07 -3.05 14.56
C GLU A 60 -16.07 -4.08 14.00
N GLY A 61 -16.19 -5.22 14.68
CA GLY A 61 -17.02 -6.34 14.23
C GLY A 61 -16.45 -7.18 13.07
N ILE A 62 -15.36 -6.75 12.41
CA ILE A 62 -14.71 -7.52 11.34
C ILE A 62 -13.30 -7.99 11.71
N ALA A 63 -12.58 -7.24 12.55
CA ALA A 63 -11.21 -7.58 12.94
C ALA A 63 -11.16 -8.56 14.11
N GLN A 64 -10.22 -9.50 14.05
CA GLN A 64 -9.90 -10.44 15.14
C GLN A 64 -8.59 -9.99 15.81
N LEU A 65 -8.70 -9.03 16.73
CA LEU A 65 -7.54 -8.56 17.48
C LEU A 65 -7.18 -9.54 18.60
N PRO A 66 -5.89 -9.69 18.94
CA PRO A 66 -5.49 -10.53 20.06
C PRO A 66 -6.00 -9.92 21.37
N GLY A 67 -6.46 -10.79 22.28
CA GLY A 67 -6.95 -10.38 23.61
C GLY A 67 -5.85 -9.79 24.50
N SER A 68 -4.58 -10.04 24.19
CA SER A 68 -3.43 -9.40 24.83
C SER A 68 -2.29 -9.17 23.83
N GLY A 69 -1.44 -8.18 24.11
CA GLY A 69 -0.26 -7.86 23.29
C GLY A 69 -0.52 -6.90 22.12
N ASP A 70 0.59 -6.36 21.61
CA ASP A 70 0.61 -5.24 20.66
C ASP A 70 0.73 -5.70 19.19
N ARG A 71 0.97 -6.99 18.94
CA ARG A 71 1.19 -7.52 17.59
C ARG A 71 -0.11 -7.74 16.84
N VAL A 72 -0.18 -7.22 15.63
CA VAL A 72 -1.32 -7.33 14.71
C VAL A 72 -0.81 -7.88 13.39
N ARG A 73 -1.38 -9.00 12.93
CA ARG A 73 -1.08 -9.57 11.60
C ARG A 73 -2.08 -9.04 10.58
N VAL A 74 -1.61 -8.19 9.67
CA VAL A 74 -2.44 -7.60 8.61
C VAL A 74 -2.28 -8.44 7.35
N GLU A 75 -3.31 -9.21 6.98
CA GLU A 75 -3.29 -10.03 5.77
C GLU A 75 -3.38 -9.15 4.52
N HIS A 76 -2.64 -9.52 3.49
CA HIS A 76 -2.56 -8.86 2.19
C HIS A 76 -2.51 -9.92 1.08
N PRO A 77 -2.60 -9.58 -0.23
CA PRO A 77 -2.79 -10.59 -1.28
C PRO A 77 -1.75 -11.72 -1.30
N THR A 78 -0.50 -11.44 -0.93
CA THR A 78 0.60 -12.41 -0.92
C THR A 78 1.00 -12.95 0.45
N GLY A 79 0.18 -12.79 1.50
CA GLY A 79 0.50 -13.26 2.85
C GLY A 79 0.06 -12.29 3.94
N PHE A 80 0.93 -11.96 4.89
CA PHE A 80 0.64 -10.99 5.93
C PHE A 80 1.87 -10.15 6.32
N LEU A 81 1.59 -8.98 6.89
CA LEU A 81 2.56 -8.13 7.55
C LEU A 81 2.24 -8.07 9.06
N GLU A 82 3.14 -8.58 9.89
CA GLU A 82 3.07 -8.42 11.35
C GLU A 82 3.58 -7.03 11.76
N VAL A 83 2.73 -6.28 12.44
CA VAL A 83 3.02 -4.94 12.98
C VAL A 83 2.83 -4.98 14.48
N ASP A 84 3.81 -4.52 15.23
CA ASP A 84 3.67 -4.26 16.65
C ASP A 84 3.23 -2.80 16.84
N VAL A 85 2.04 -2.60 17.41
CA VAL A 85 1.43 -1.28 17.61
C VAL A 85 0.90 -1.13 19.03
N ARG A 86 1.36 -0.08 19.71
CA ARG A 86 0.86 0.30 21.04
C ARG A 86 0.12 1.63 20.94
N VAL A 87 -1.16 1.60 21.29
CA VAL A 87 -2.03 2.78 21.37
C VAL A 87 -2.36 3.02 22.83
N ASP A 88 -2.36 4.28 23.26
CA ASP A 88 -2.75 4.66 24.60
C ASP A 88 -4.21 4.23 24.89
N PRO A 89 -4.48 3.59 26.03
CA PRO A 89 -5.83 3.18 26.40
C PRO A 89 -6.82 4.36 26.34
N GLY A 90 -7.95 4.16 25.68
CA GLY A 90 -9.02 5.18 25.59
C GLY A 90 -8.71 6.37 24.70
N SER A 91 -7.64 6.33 23.89
CA SER A 91 -7.29 7.41 22.95
C SER A 91 -6.92 6.86 21.56
N ALA A 92 -6.71 7.77 20.61
CA ALA A 92 -6.15 7.47 19.29
C ALA A 92 -4.64 7.76 19.19
N VAL A 93 -3.95 7.97 20.32
CA VAL A 93 -2.52 8.31 20.35
C VAL A 93 -1.67 7.05 20.27
N VAL A 94 -0.95 6.88 19.17
CA VAL A 94 -0.02 5.77 18.96
C VAL A 94 1.32 6.06 19.62
N ARG A 95 1.73 5.23 20.59
CA ARG A 95 3.02 5.35 21.31
C ARG A 95 4.16 4.64 20.62
N ARG A 96 3.88 3.54 19.93
CA ARG A 96 4.89 2.75 19.24
C ARG A 96 4.30 2.07 18.02
N THR A 97 5.06 2.08 16.94
CA THR A 97 4.90 1.18 15.80
C THR A 97 6.24 0.53 15.50
N ALA A 98 6.26 -0.78 15.27
CA ALA A 98 7.46 -1.49 14.88
C ALA A 98 7.13 -2.60 13.88
N VAL A 99 8.02 -2.76 12.91
CA VAL A 99 7.96 -3.82 11.91
C VAL A 99 9.35 -4.40 11.71
N VAL A 100 9.45 -5.72 11.54
CA VAL A 100 10.71 -6.37 11.16
C VAL A 100 10.77 -6.43 9.65
N ARG A 101 11.73 -5.75 9.02
CA ARG A 101 11.99 -5.79 7.57
C ARG A 101 13.42 -6.27 7.31
N THR A 102 13.68 -6.76 6.10
CA THR A 102 15.01 -7.11 5.62
C THR A 102 15.44 -6.16 4.50
N ALA A 103 16.75 -6.03 4.30
CA ALA A 103 17.32 -5.28 3.19
C ALA A 103 18.55 -6.03 2.64
N ARG A 104 18.83 -5.87 1.35
CA ARG A 104 20.00 -6.43 0.67
C ARG A 104 20.54 -5.38 -0.30
N LYS A 105 21.84 -5.08 -0.25
CA LYS A 105 22.50 -4.22 -1.25
C LYS A 105 22.46 -4.93 -2.60
N ILE A 106 21.83 -4.30 -3.59
CA ILE A 106 21.74 -4.85 -4.96
C ILE A 106 22.87 -4.29 -5.83
N PHE A 107 23.19 -3.01 -5.69
CA PHE A 107 24.20 -2.32 -6.50
C PHE A 107 24.96 -1.28 -5.66
N ASP A 108 26.18 -0.99 -6.07
CA ASP A 108 27.06 0.04 -5.53
C ASP A 108 27.88 0.61 -6.69
N GLY A 109 27.68 1.88 -7.03
CA GLY A 109 28.27 2.49 -8.23
C GLY A 109 27.55 3.76 -8.68
N THR A 110 27.79 4.17 -9.92
CA THR A 110 27.30 5.45 -10.49
C THR A 110 26.27 5.22 -11.58
N VAL A 111 25.14 5.95 -11.51
CA VAL A 111 24.10 5.98 -12.55
C VAL A 111 24.27 7.20 -13.46
N PHE A 112 24.06 7.02 -14.76
CA PHE A 112 24.18 8.09 -15.77
C PHE A 112 22.82 8.29 -16.45
N PRO A 113 22.07 9.38 -16.15
CA PRO A 113 20.79 9.64 -16.79
C PRO A 113 20.98 10.11 -18.23
N ARG A 114 19.94 9.95 -19.07
CA ARG A 114 19.96 10.54 -20.42
C ARG A 114 20.01 12.07 -20.31
N ALA A 115 20.69 12.74 -21.25
CA ALA A 115 20.63 14.20 -21.36
C ALA A 115 19.18 14.65 -21.57
N ALA A 116 18.75 15.72 -20.89
CA ALA A 116 17.37 16.20 -20.89
C ALA A 116 16.84 16.67 -22.27
N GLY A 117 17.71 16.76 -23.29
CA GLY A 117 17.32 17.11 -24.66
C GLY A 117 16.29 16.14 -25.25
N THR A 118 15.40 16.66 -26.10
CA THR A 118 14.38 15.88 -26.81
C THR A 118 15.02 14.68 -27.53
N ALA A 119 14.48 13.48 -27.31
CA ALA A 119 14.82 12.36 -28.16
C ALA A 119 14.45 12.73 -29.61
N PRO A 120 15.26 12.41 -30.63
CA PRO A 120 14.86 12.59 -32.01
C PRO A 120 13.55 11.82 -32.22
N THR A 121 12.54 12.49 -32.77
CA THR A 121 11.27 11.88 -33.16
C THR A 121 11.59 10.64 -33.99
N PRO A 122 11.10 9.44 -33.63
CA PRO A 122 11.27 8.27 -34.46
C PRO A 122 10.78 8.59 -35.87
N ALA A 123 11.61 8.32 -36.88
CA ALA A 123 11.22 8.53 -38.27
C ALA A 123 9.91 7.77 -38.52
N GLN A 124 8.88 8.51 -38.95
CA GLN A 124 7.59 7.93 -39.28
C GLN A 124 7.81 6.98 -40.45
N LEU A 125 7.69 5.67 -40.20
CA LEU A 125 7.74 4.68 -41.27
C LEU A 125 6.62 5.02 -42.27
N PRO A 126 6.89 5.05 -43.59
CA PRO A 126 5.87 5.31 -44.59
C PRO A 126 4.71 4.32 -44.36
N GLY A 127 3.53 4.88 -44.10
CA GLY A 127 2.35 4.11 -43.75
C GLY A 127 2.04 3.09 -44.85
N GLY A 128 2.14 1.81 -44.51
CA GLY A 128 1.56 0.77 -45.34
C GLY A 128 0.05 0.96 -45.38
N THR A 129 -0.51 1.09 -46.57
CA THR A 129 -1.95 1.08 -46.82
C THR A 129 -2.54 -0.21 -46.24
N ARG A 130 -3.19 -0.12 -45.08
CA ARG A 130 -4.07 -1.19 -44.61
C ARG A 130 -5.37 -1.07 -45.37
N ASP A 131 -5.46 -1.83 -46.45
CA ASP A 131 -6.70 -2.05 -47.17
C ASP A 131 -7.67 -2.80 -46.23
N SER A 132 -8.71 -2.10 -45.80
CA SER A 132 -9.77 -2.60 -44.95
C SER A 132 -10.82 -3.28 -45.84
N ALA A 133 -10.50 -4.47 -46.33
CA ALA A 133 -11.47 -5.33 -47.00
C ALA A 133 -11.15 -6.81 -46.77
N ALA A 134 -11.64 -7.37 -45.66
CA ALA A 134 -12.15 -8.75 -45.58
C ALA A 134 -12.56 -9.12 -44.14
N ARG A 135 -13.89 -9.33 -43.99
CA ARG A 135 -14.60 -10.24 -43.07
C ARG A 135 -14.60 -9.94 -41.57
#